data_AF-A0AAV9FJG7-F1
#
_entry.id   AF-A0AAV9FJG7-F1
#
_cell.length_a   1.000
_cell.length_b   1.000
_cell.length_c   1.000
_cell.angle_alpha   90.00
_cell.angle_beta   90.00
_cell.angle_gamma   90.00
#
_symmetry.space_group_name_H-M   'P 1'
#
loop_
_entity.id
_entity.type
_entity.pdbx_description
1 polymer ?
#
loop_
_entity_poly.entity_id
_entity_poly.type
_entity_poly.pdbx_seq_one_letter_code
_entity_poly.pdbx_strand_id
1 'polypeptide(L)' 'MTVKIYGSTKAVCPQRVMHCLFELDVDFDLVPVDLEAGQHKSSAHLAMQIRVS' A
#
# COMPACT_ATOMS: atom_id res chain seq x y z
N MET A 1 9.73 12.36 -6.19
CA MET A 1 8.72 11.48 -6.80
C MET A 1 8.34 10.48 -5.72
N THR A 2 7.21 10.70 -5.06
CA THR A 2 6.87 10.02 -3.78
C THR A 2 6.20 8.67 -4.05
N VAL A 3 6.62 7.63 -3.36
CA VAL A 3 6.05 6.28 -3.51
C VAL A 3 4.72 6.20 -2.77
N LYS A 4 3.65 5.79 -3.45
CA LYS A 4 2.34 5.60 -2.80
C LYS A 4 2.16 4.16 -2.36
N ILE A 5 1.92 3.97 -1.08
CA ILE A 5 1.65 2.67 -0.46
C ILE A 5 0.15 2.60 -0.20
N TYR A 6 -0.54 1.64 -0.79
CA TYR A 6 -1.96 1.43 -0.57
C TYR A 6 -2.14 0.30 0.44
N GLY A 7 -2.64 0.62 1.63
CA GLY A 7 -2.82 -0.39 2.66
C GLY A 7 -3.36 0.16 3.98
N SER A 8 -3.54 -0.74 4.95
CA SER A 8 -3.92 -0.37 6.32
C SER A 8 -2.68 -0.28 7.20
N THR A 9 -2.61 0.75 8.06
CA THR A 9 -1.57 0.85 9.11
C THR A 9 -1.64 -0.28 10.13
N LYS A 10 -2.81 -0.89 10.30
CA LYS A 10 -3.04 -2.02 11.22
C LYS A 10 -2.56 -3.36 10.65
N ALA A 11 -2.29 -3.42 9.34
CA ALA A 11 -1.82 -4.63 8.69
C ALA A 11 -0.29 -4.71 8.74
N VAL A 12 0.24 -5.89 9.04
CA VAL A 12 1.69 -6.11 9.16
C VAL A 12 2.41 -5.96 7.81
N CYS A 13 1.76 -6.30 6.69
CA CYS A 13 2.40 -6.29 5.38
C CYS A 13 2.76 -4.86 4.91
N PRO A 14 1.85 -3.87 4.92
CA PRO A 14 2.21 -2.48 4.61
C PRO A 14 3.24 -1.90 5.57
N GLN A 15 3.21 -2.26 6.86
CA GLN A 15 4.20 -1.81 7.85
C GLN A 15 5.63 -2.24 7.49
N ARG A 16 5.84 -3.47 7.00
CA ARG A 16 7.17 -3.91 6.54
C ARG A 16 7.68 -3.07 5.39
N VAL A 17 6.84 -2.78 4.40
CA VAL A 17 7.23 -1.96 3.23
C VAL A 17 7.55 -0.53 3.65
N MET A 18 6.74 0.07 4.53
CA MET A 18 7.02 1.38 5.11
C MET A 18 8.35 1.40 5.87
N HIS A 19 8.64 0.37 6.67
CA HIS A 19 9.90 0.29 7.41
C HIS A 19 11.11 0.20 6.48
N CYS A 20 11.05 -0.61 5.42
CA CYS A 20 12.11 -0.68 4.43
C CYS A 20 12.30 0.64 3.68
N LEU A 21 11.23 1.34 3.30
CA LEU A 21 11.34 2.63 2.63
C LEU A 21 11.91 3.71 3.55
N PHE A 22 11.55 3.65 4.84
CA PHE A 22 12.13 4.51 5.86
C PHE A 22 13.63 4.24 6.05
N GLU A 23 14.06 2.97 6.12
CA GLU A 23 15.48 2.60 6.20
C GLU A 23 16.29 3.04 4.97
N LEU A 24 15.64 3.12 3.81
CA LEU A 24 16.25 3.54 2.55
C LEU A 24 16.21 5.07 2.31
N ASP A 25 15.69 5.85 3.27
CA ASP A 25 15.49 7.30 3.15
C ASP A 25 14.67 7.70 1.91
N VAL A 26 13.64 6.91 1.59
CA VAL A 26 12.75 7.15 0.45
C VAL A 26 11.45 7.77 0.92
N ASP A 27 11.09 8.94 0.39
CA ASP A 27 9.79 9.56 0.64
C ASP A 27 8.64 8.69 0.13
N PHE A 28 7.68 8.41 1.02
CA PHE A 28 6.47 7.67 0.70
C PHE A 28 5.21 8.29 1.33
N ASP A 29 4.08 8.07 0.67
CA ASP A 29 2.75 8.44 1.14
C ASP A 29 1.93 7.17 1.39
N LEU A 30 1.29 7.10 2.55
CA LEU A 30 0.35 6.03 2.86
C LEU A 30 -1.06 6.44 2.47
N VAL A 31 -1.64 5.71 1.51
CA VAL A 31 -3.05 5.80 1.16
C VAL A 31 -3.82 4.74 1.94
N PRO A 32 -4.66 5.12 2.92
CA PRO A 32 -5.37 4.17 3.75
C PRO A 32 -6.36 3.36 2.91
N VAL A 33 -6.30 2.04 3.05
CA VAL A 33 -7.27 1.10 2.46
C VAL A 33 -8.04 0.43 3.59
N ASP A 34 -9.35 0.62 3.60
CA ASP A 34 -10.24 -0.01 4.56
C ASP A 34 -10.45 -1.48 4.19
N LEU A 35 -9.84 -2.34 5.01
CA LEU A 35 -9.94 -3.78 4.86
C LEU A 35 -11.29 -4.32 5.33
N GLU A 36 -11.92 -3.68 6.32
CA GLU A 36 -13.21 -4.08 6.89
C GLU A 36 -14.35 -3.75 5.92
N ALA A 37 -14.30 -2.58 5.29
CA ALA A 37 -15.21 -2.19 4.21
C ALA A 37 -14.93 -2.91 2.87
N GLY A 38 -13.91 -3.78 2.82
CA GLY A 38 -13.59 -4.56 1.62
C GLY A 38 -12.99 -3.76 0.46
N GLN A 39 -12.43 -2.56 0.69
CA GLN A 39 -11.90 -1.69 -0.36
C GLN A 39 -10.76 -2.33 -1.17
N HIS A 40 -10.01 -3.24 -0.55
CA HIS A 40 -8.98 -4.05 -1.20
C HIS A 40 -9.52 -4.97 -2.30
N LYS A 41 -10.83 -5.23 -2.35
CA LYS A 41 -11.50 -6.01 -3.41
C LYS A 41 -12.14 -5.13 -4.48
N SER A 42 -12.06 -3.81 -4.34
CA SER A 42 -12.60 -2.92 -5.36
C SER A 42 -11.84 -3.09 -6.68
N SER A 43 -12.54 -2.93 -7.80
CA SER A 43 -11.93 -3.00 -9.14
C SER A 43 -10.76 -2.02 -9.30
N ALA A 44 -10.85 -0.84 -8.67
CA ALA A 44 -9.78 0.15 -8.64
C ALA A 44 -8.53 -0.36 -7.91
N HIS A 45 -8.70 -1.04 -6.77
CA HIS A 45 -7.56 -1.61 -6.04
C HIS A 45 -6.94 -2.81 -6.77
N LEU A 46 -7.79 -3.69 -7.33
CA LEU A 46 -7.35 -4.85 -8.10
C LEU A 46 -6.60 -4.47 -9.38
N ALA A 47 -6.98 -3.36 -10.03
CA ALA A 47 -6.26 -2.85 -11.20
C ALA A 47 -4.80 -2.48 -10.88
N MET A 48 -4.48 -2.12 -9.62
CA MET A 48 -3.11 -1.86 -9.19
C MET A 48 -2.31 -3.15 -8.94
N GLN A 49 -2.96 -4.25 -8.56
CA GLN A 49 -2.32 -5.55 -8.37
C GLN A 49 -2.01 -6.26 -9.70
N ILE A 50 -2.75 -5.96 -10.77
CA ILE A 50 -2.53 -6.55 -12.08
C ILE A 50 -1.32 -5.88 -12.74
N ARG A 51 -0.14 -6.46 -12.50
CA ARG A 51 1.00 -6.34 -13.41
C ARG A 51 1.82 -7.63 -13.43
N VAL A 52 1.30 -8.62 -14.15
CA VAL A 52 2.13 -9.65 -14.79
C VAL A 52 2.05 -9.38 -16.28
N SER A 53 3.03 -8.63 -16.78
CA SER A 53 3.34 -8.46 -18.19
C SER A 53 4.81 -8.82 -18.37
#